data_AF-A0A4Q9R6D4-F1
#
_entry.id   AF-A0A4Q9R6D4-F1
#
_cell.length_a   1.000
_cell.length_b   1.000
_cell.length_c   1.000
_cell.angle_alpha   90.00
_cell.angle_beta   90.00
_cell.angle_gamma   90.00
#
_symmetry.space_group_name_H-M   'P 1'
#
loop_
_entity.id
_entity.type
_entity.pdbx_description
1 polymer ?
#
loop_
_entity_poly.entity_id
_entity_poly.type
_entity_poly.pdbx_seq_one_letter_code
_entity_poly.pdbx_strand_id
1 'polypeptide(L)'
;MSRYAYTLLGSLLVSLVACAESPAKPGHGLEAVALQGQCALRDASGASSPLDIPWPCELHSTPDGEVRVVTFEGHPIVLLQHSQPEAPPGQGCRTHLQALRLVDGHWEKSLPNANASCPHGQWDEKLYTGMFEQ
;
A
#
# COMPACT_ATOMS: atom_id res chain seq x y z
N MET A 1 -39.43 -63.10 -24.72
CA MET A 1 -38.15 -62.38 -24.85
C MET A 1 -38.44 -61.01 -25.44
N SER A 2 -38.33 -59.94 -24.65
CA SER A 2 -38.28 -58.57 -25.19
C SER A 2 -37.58 -57.69 -24.16
N ARG A 3 -36.44 -57.12 -24.55
CA ARG A 3 -35.58 -56.25 -23.75
C ARG A 3 -35.97 -54.81 -24.06
N TYR A 4 -36.28 -54.02 -23.04
CA TYR A 4 -36.35 -52.56 -23.16
C TYR A 4 -35.36 -51.92 -22.20
N ALA A 5 -34.32 -51.34 -22.79
CA ALA A 5 -33.38 -50.43 -22.16
C ALA A 5 -33.93 -49.01 -22.27
N TYR A 6 -33.93 -48.24 -21.19
CA TYR A 6 -34.10 -46.79 -21.26
C TYR A 6 -33.24 -46.08 -20.19
N THR A 7 -32.14 -45.51 -20.71
CA THR A 7 -31.59 -44.18 -20.41
C THR A 7 -31.43 -43.72 -18.94
N LEU A 8 -30.19 -43.81 -18.48
CA LEU A 8 -29.61 -42.92 -17.45
C LEU A 8 -29.52 -41.49 -18.01
N LEU A 9 -30.32 -40.56 -17.49
CA LEU A 9 -30.08 -39.12 -17.65
C LEU A 9 -28.95 -38.70 -16.69
N GLY A 10 -27.76 -38.47 -17.22
CA GLY A 10 -26.67 -37.82 -16.51
C GLY A 10 -26.82 -36.30 -16.62
N SER A 11 -27.28 -35.66 -15.54
CA SER A 11 -27.24 -34.19 -15.42
C SER A 11 -25.81 -33.77 -15.05
N LEU A 12 -25.04 -33.34 -16.04
CA LEU A 12 -23.78 -32.61 -15.84
C LEU A 12 -24.10 -31.24 -15.23
N LEU A 13 -24.02 -31.13 -13.90
CA LEU A 13 -23.95 -29.84 -13.22
C LEU A 13 -22.56 -29.25 -13.49
N VAL A 14 -22.49 -28.35 -14.46
CA VAL A 14 -21.33 -27.49 -14.69
C VAL A 14 -21.26 -26.52 -13.50
N SER A 15 -20.41 -26.83 -12.53
CA SER A 15 -20.08 -25.90 -11.45
C SER A 15 -19.31 -24.73 -12.04
N LEU A 16 -19.98 -23.58 -12.20
CA LEU A 16 -19.33 -22.30 -12.44
C LEU A 16 -18.52 -21.94 -11.19
N VAL A 17 -17.20 -22.15 -11.24
CA VAL A 17 -16.29 -21.52 -10.28
C VAL A 17 -16.20 -20.05 -10.68
N ALA A 18 -17.17 -19.26 -10.22
CA ALA A 18 -17.04 -17.80 -10.26
C ALA A 18 -16.09 -17.41 -9.12
N CYS A 19 -14.81 -17.22 -9.43
CA CYS A 19 -13.93 -16.44 -8.57
C CYS A 19 -14.47 -15.00 -8.57
N ALA A 20 -15.32 -14.68 -7.60
CA ALA A 20 -15.61 -13.30 -7.26
C ALA A 20 -14.35 -12.71 -6.63
N GLU A 21 -13.43 -12.21 -7.47
CA GLU A 21 -12.28 -11.45 -7.02
C GLU A 21 -12.80 -10.14 -6.43
N SER A 22 -12.98 -10.13 -5.10
CA SER A 22 -13.34 -8.90 -4.41
C SER A 22 -12.18 -7.92 -4.60
N PRO A 23 -12.44 -6.66 -4.96
CA PRO A 23 -11.38 -5.67 -5.07
C PRO A 23 -10.62 -5.63 -3.75
N ALA A 24 -9.29 -5.82 -3.82
CA ALA A 24 -8.45 -5.80 -2.63
C ALA A 24 -8.65 -4.47 -1.90
N LYS A 25 -8.81 -4.53 -0.57
CA LYS A 25 -8.92 -3.33 0.25
C LYS A 25 -7.63 -2.52 0.10
N PRO A 26 -7.69 -1.22 -0.25
CA PRO A 26 -6.51 -0.37 -0.29
C PRO A 26 -5.76 -0.42 1.04
N GLY A 27 -4.43 -0.57 1.00
CA GLY A 27 -3.60 -0.73 2.19
C GLY A 27 -3.31 -2.18 2.60
N HIS A 28 -4.10 -3.15 2.16
CA HIS A 28 -3.85 -4.56 2.45
C HIS A 28 -2.72 -5.12 1.59
N GLY A 29 -1.85 -5.95 2.19
CA GLY A 29 -0.72 -6.57 1.48
C GLY A 29 0.36 -5.57 1.03
N LEU A 30 0.39 -4.38 1.62
CA LEU A 30 1.44 -3.40 1.40
C LEU A 30 2.59 -3.61 2.38
N GLU A 31 3.81 -3.54 1.87
CA GLU A 31 5.03 -3.70 2.66
C GLU A 31 6.06 -2.62 2.28
N ALA A 32 6.68 -2.01 3.29
CA ALA A 32 7.86 -1.18 3.08
C ALA A 32 9.10 -2.09 2.99
N VAL A 33 9.83 -2.01 1.87
CA VAL A 33 10.96 -2.89 1.59
C VAL A 33 12.19 -2.09 1.17
N ALA A 34 13.37 -2.69 1.32
CA ALA A 34 14.60 -2.10 0.86
C ALA A 34 14.79 -2.34 -0.65
N LEU A 35 15.12 -1.28 -1.39
CA LEU A 35 15.55 -1.37 -2.79
C LEU A 35 16.72 -0.40 -3.01
N GLN A 36 17.91 -0.94 -3.26
CA GLN A 36 19.13 -0.15 -3.52
C GLN A 36 19.47 0.90 -2.45
N GLY A 37 19.22 0.59 -1.17
CA GLY A 37 19.47 1.51 -0.05
C GLY A 37 18.39 2.57 0.16
N GLN A 38 17.38 2.60 -0.71
CA GLN A 38 16.19 3.42 -0.58
C GLN A 38 14.99 2.56 -0.18
N CYS A 39 13.90 3.23 0.16
CA CYS A 39 12.62 2.58 0.35
C CYS A 39 11.93 2.25 -0.96
N ALA A 40 11.17 1.16 -0.94
CA ALA A 40 10.19 0.83 -1.95
C ALA A 40 8.88 0.38 -1.27
N LEU A 41 7.76 0.63 -1.93
CA LEU A 41 6.48 0.00 -1.57
C LEU A 41 6.32 -1.26 -2.39
N ARG A 42 6.19 -2.41 -1.74
CA ARG A 42 5.75 -3.65 -2.37
C ARG A 42 4.25 -3.82 -2.17
N ASP A 43 3.53 -4.11 -3.24
CA ASP A 43 2.09 -4.39 -3.18
C ASP A 43 1.79 -5.90 -3.14
N ALA A 44 0.50 -6.23 -3.05
CA ALA A 44 0.03 -7.61 -2.97
C ALA A 44 0.33 -8.45 -4.23
N SER A 45 0.62 -7.81 -5.37
CA SER A 45 1.08 -8.51 -6.58
C SER A 45 2.58 -8.84 -6.55
N GLY A 46 3.31 -8.26 -5.59
CA GLY A 46 4.77 -8.35 -5.49
C GLY A 46 5.50 -7.26 -6.28
N ALA A 47 4.78 -6.43 -7.04
CA ALA A 47 5.37 -5.28 -7.72
C ALA A 47 5.91 -4.27 -6.70
N SER A 48 7.05 -3.67 -7.01
CA SER A 48 7.77 -2.76 -6.11
C SER A 48 7.90 -1.38 -6.75
N SER A 49 7.46 -0.35 -6.04
CA SER A 49 7.52 1.05 -6.48
C SER A 49 8.58 1.80 -5.65
N PRO A 50 9.69 2.26 -6.25
CA PRO A 50 10.77 2.92 -5.52
C PRO A 50 10.34 4.29 -5.00
N LEU A 51 10.87 4.65 -3.83
CA LEU A 51 10.77 5.98 -3.23
C LEU A 51 12.16 6.62 -3.15
N ASP A 52 12.17 7.95 -3.02
CA ASP A 52 13.35 8.80 -2.90
C ASP A 52 13.66 9.15 -1.42
N ILE A 53 13.31 8.24 -0.50
CA ILE A 53 13.62 8.35 0.93
C ILE A 53 14.53 7.19 1.39
N PRO A 54 15.37 7.39 2.42
CA PRO A 54 16.31 6.37 2.88
C PRO A 54 15.63 5.16 3.52
N TRP A 55 16.24 3.98 3.36
CA TRP A 55 15.95 2.82 4.20
C TRP A 55 16.69 2.93 5.56
N PRO A 56 16.14 2.46 6.69
CA PRO A 56 14.83 1.83 6.87
C PRO A 56 13.69 2.84 6.97
N CYS A 57 12.57 2.53 6.35
CA CYS A 57 11.33 3.30 6.52
C CYS A 57 10.17 2.37 6.88
N GLU A 58 9.08 2.99 7.29
CA GLU A 58 7.84 2.31 7.65
C GLU A 58 6.65 2.97 6.93
N LEU A 59 5.62 2.15 6.68
CA LEU A 59 4.30 2.66 6.31
C LEU A 59 3.69 3.35 7.53
N HIS A 60 3.13 4.53 7.31
CA HIS A 60 2.38 5.20 8.36
C HIS A 60 1.08 4.42 8.63
N SER A 61 0.95 3.90 9.84
CA SER A 61 -0.17 3.07 10.26
C SER A 61 -1.14 3.82 11.16
N THR A 62 -2.39 3.38 11.22
CA THR A 62 -3.39 3.79 12.21
C THR A 62 -2.99 3.33 13.62
N PRO A 63 -3.64 3.83 14.68
CA PRO A 63 -3.40 3.36 16.05
C PRO A 63 -3.61 1.85 16.24
N ASP A 64 -4.42 1.22 15.39
CA ASP A 64 -4.69 -0.23 15.43
C ASP A 64 -3.61 -1.05 14.68
N GLY A 65 -2.60 -0.39 14.11
CA GLY A 65 -1.48 -1.03 13.40
C GLY A 65 -1.70 -1.26 11.91
N GLU A 66 -2.90 -1.00 11.40
CA GLU A 66 -3.23 -1.10 9.97
C GLU A 66 -2.60 0.03 9.16
N VAL A 67 -2.21 -0.22 7.91
CA VAL A 67 -1.71 0.85 7.02
C VAL A 67 -2.76 1.96 6.89
N ARG A 68 -2.39 3.20 7.19
CA ARG A 68 -3.29 4.33 7.03
C ARG A 68 -3.35 4.73 5.56
N VAL A 69 -4.57 4.67 5.02
CA VAL A 69 -4.89 5.10 3.67
C VAL A 69 -5.74 6.37 3.73
N VAL A 70 -5.31 7.40 3.02
CA VAL A 70 -6.09 8.62 2.77
C VAL A 70 -6.62 8.55 1.34
N THR A 71 -7.89 8.89 1.11
CA THR A 71 -8.43 8.96 -0.25
C THR A 71 -8.61 10.42 -0.65
N PHE A 72 -8.02 10.82 -1.77
CA PHE A 72 -8.13 12.17 -2.30
C PHE A 72 -8.40 12.12 -3.80
N GLU A 73 -9.42 12.86 -4.25
CA GLU A 73 -9.88 12.84 -5.65
C GLU A 73 -10.14 11.43 -6.21
N GLY A 74 -10.61 10.50 -5.36
CA GLY A 74 -10.87 9.12 -5.72
C GLY A 74 -9.65 8.20 -5.72
N HIS A 75 -8.44 8.72 -5.46
CA HIS A 75 -7.21 7.95 -5.44
C HIS A 75 -6.81 7.60 -4.00
N PRO A 76 -6.59 6.31 -3.68
CA PRO A 76 -5.98 5.90 -2.41
C PRO A 76 -4.52 6.37 -2.31
N ILE A 77 -4.12 6.86 -1.15
CA ILE A 77 -2.79 7.39 -0.87
C ILE A 77 -2.26 6.78 0.42
N VAL A 78 -1.01 6.32 0.39
CA VAL A 78 -0.25 5.87 1.56
C VAL A 78 0.98 6.77 1.76
N LEU A 79 1.49 6.79 2.99
CA LEU A 79 2.63 7.61 3.38
C LEU A 79 3.71 6.71 3.97
N LEU A 80 4.95 6.86 3.50
CA LEU A 80 6.10 6.20 4.08
C LEU A 80 7.00 7.24 4.77
N GLN A 81 7.64 6.81 5.86
CA GLN A 81 8.49 7.67 6.65
C GLN A 81 9.81 7.00 7.07
N HIS A 82 10.89 7.77 7.04
CA HIS A 82 12.18 7.42 7.65
C HIS A 82 12.55 8.50 8.66
N SER A 83 12.69 8.13 9.93
CA SER A 83 13.10 9.06 10.99
C SER A 83 14.50 8.73 11.50
N GLN A 84 15.37 9.74 11.53
CA GLN A 84 16.73 9.63 12.03
C GLN A 84 16.97 10.63 13.18
N PRO A 85 17.28 10.16 14.40
CA PRO A 85 17.70 11.03 15.49
C PRO A 85 18.91 11.88 15.12
N GLU A 86 18.96 13.12 15.62
CA GLU A 86 20.16 13.96 15.49
C GLU A 86 21.34 13.35 16.24
N ALA A 87 22.55 13.59 15.74
CA ALA A 87 23.76 13.18 16.44
C ALA A 87 23.91 13.99 17.75
N PRO A 88 24.43 13.39 18.85
CA PRO A 88 24.72 14.12 20.08
C PRO A 88 25.60 15.35 19.80
N PRO A 89 25.32 16.51 20.44
CA PRO A 89 24.39 16.71 21.56
C PRO A 89 22.93 17.00 21.13
N GLY A 90 22.58 16.81 19.86
CA GLY A 90 21.23 17.00 19.34
C GLY A 90 20.19 16.14 20.06
N GLN A 91 18.99 16.68 20.21
CA GLN A 91 17.84 16.01 20.84
C GLN A 91 16.67 15.86 19.87
N GLY A 92 16.77 16.40 18.66
CA GLY A 92 15.75 16.30 17.64
C GLY A 92 15.86 15.03 16.80
N CYS A 93 15.07 14.99 15.73
CA CYS A 93 15.27 14.07 14.63
C CYS A 93 14.85 14.72 13.33
N ARG A 94 15.33 14.13 12.23
CA ARG A 94 14.89 14.45 10.89
C ARG A 94 14.03 13.31 10.38
N THR A 95 12.83 13.64 9.90
CA THR A 95 11.94 12.68 9.25
C THR A 95 11.83 13.00 7.78
N HIS A 96 12.13 12.02 6.94
CA HIS A 96 11.90 12.04 5.50
C HIS A 96 10.59 11.33 5.22
N LEU A 97 9.72 11.96 4.43
CA LEU A 97 8.39 11.51 4.10
C LEU A 97 8.21 11.46 2.60
N GLN A 98 7.49 10.46 2.10
CA GLN A 98 7.01 10.49 0.72
C GLN A 98 5.74 9.65 0.62
N ALA A 99 4.75 10.21 -0.06
CA ALA A 99 3.47 9.58 -0.32
C ALA A 99 3.45 8.88 -1.68
N LEU A 100 2.66 7.82 -1.78
CA LEU A 100 2.35 7.10 -3.01
C LEU A 100 0.83 7.11 -3.21
N ARG A 101 0.37 7.54 -4.39
CA ARG A 101 -1.04 7.49 -4.78
C ARG A 101 -1.28 6.39 -5.80
N LEU A 102 -2.38 5.66 -5.67
CA LEU A 102 -2.77 4.62 -6.61
C LEU A 102 -3.65 5.22 -7.71
N VAL A 103 -3.14 5.30 -8.94
CA VAL A 103 -3.82 5.82 -10.12
C VAL A 103 -3.83 4.73 -11.18
N ASP A 104 -5.02 4.34 -11.64
CA ASP A 104 -5.20 3.29 -12.66
C ASP A 104 -4.42 1.99 -12.38
N GLY A 105 -4.30 1.60 -11.10
CA GLY A 105 -3.56 0.40 -10.68
C GLY A 105 -2.05 0.58 -10.54
N HIS A 106 -1.53 1.79 -10.75
CA HIS A 106 -0.11 2.12 -10.62
C HIS A 106 0.14 3.07 -9.46
N TRP A 107 1.21 2.81 -8.71
CA TRP A 107 1.64 3.70 -7.63
C TRP A 107 2.49 4.84 -8.19
N GLU A 108 1.99 6.06 -8.08
CA GLU A 108 2.70 7.28 -8.41
C GLU A 108 3.27 7.91 -7.15
N LYS A 109 4.55 8.31 -7.20
CA LYS A 109 5.23 8.97 -6.07
C LYS A 109 5.03 10.49 -6.10
N SER A 110 4.83 11.03 -4.90
CA SER A 110 4.91 12.47 -4.63
C SER A 110 6.36 12.96 -4.60
N LEU A 111 6.57 14.26 -4.43
CA LEU A 111 7.89 14.78 -4.05
C LEU A 111 8.25 14.37 -2.61
N PRO A 112 9.53 14.10 -2.31
CA PRO A 112 9.94 13.84 -0.94
C PRO A 112 9.84 15.12 -0.09
N ASN A 113 9.42 14.96 1.16
CA ASN A 113 9.34 16.02 2.16
C ASN A 113 10.26 15.71 3.34
N ALA A 114 10.82 16.73 3.98
CA ALA A 114 11.63 16.57 5.18
C ALA A 114 11.13 17.48 6.30
N ASN A 115 10.90 16.90 7.48
CA ASN A 115 10.43 17.58 8.68
C ASN A 115 11.45 17.42 9.82
N ALA A 116 11.55 18.43 10.69
CA ALA A 116 12.43 18.44 11.86
C ALA A 116 11.70 17.99 13.13
N SER A 117 10.94 16.90 13.05
CA SER A 117 10.10 16.42 14.13
C SER A 117 9.94 14.91 14.08
N CYS A 118 10.01 14.24 15.24
CA CYS A 118 9.70 12.82 15.35
C CYS A 118 8.20 12.69 15.57
N PRO A 119 7.45 12.05 14.67
CA PRO A 119 6.02 11.89 14.89
C PRO A 119 5.78 10.98 16.10
N HIS A 120 5.11 11.52 17.12
CA HIS A 120 4.59 10.75 18.25
C HIS A 120 3.14 10.29 18.03
N GLY A 121 2.62 10.47 16.81
CA GLY A 121 1.24 10.20 16.45
C GLY A 121 1.01 10.34 14.95
N GLN A 122 -0.24 10.59 14.59
CA GLN A 122 -0.67 10.65 13.20
C GLN A 122 -0.21 11.94 12.51
N TRP A 123 0.42 11.82 11.35
CA TRP A 123 0.60 12.95 10.44
C TRP A 123 -0.73 13.54 9.97
N ASP A 124 -0.72 14.85 9.72
CA ASP A 124 -1.82 15.56 9.10
C ASP A 124 -2.09 15.03 7.68
N GLU A 125 -3.34 15.07 7.25
CA GLU A 125 -3.76 14.58 5.93
C GLU A 125 -3.07 15.34 4.77
N LYS A 126 -2.67 16.61 4.98
CA LYS A 126 -1.95 17.37 3.95
C LYS A 126 -0.58 16.79 3.60
N LEU A 127 0.04 16.03 4.50
CA LEU A 127 1.28 15.30 4.19
C LEU A 127 1.02 14.07 3.31
N TYR A 128 -0.24 13.70 3.06
CA TYR A 128 -0.59 12.70 2.05
C TYR A 128 -0.89 13.38 0.71
N THR A 129 -1.66 14.47 0.72
CA THR A 129 -2.26 15.02 -0.51
C THR A 129 -1.41 16.13 -1.13
N GLY A 130 -0.83 17.02 -0.33
CA GLY A 130 -0.19 18.25 -0.80
C GLY A 130 1.20 18.06 -1.42
N MET A 131 1.75 16.84 -1.41
CA MET A 131 3.10 16.56 -1.96
C MET A 131 3.08 16.16 -3.44
N PHE A 132 1.88 16.09 -4.06
CA PHE A 132 1.70 15.73 -5.47
C PHE A 132 1.58 16.93 -6.42
N GLU A 133 1.43 18.15 -5.90
CA GLU A 133 1.32 19.36 -6.71
C GLU A 133 2.70 19.83 -7.21
N GLN A 134 2.77 20.25 -8.48
CA GLN A 134 3.89 20.93 -9.13
C GLN A 134 3.42 22.29 -9.65
#